data_AF-A0A0N1NY80-F1
#
_entry.id   AF-A0A0N1NY80-F1
#
_cell.length_a   1.000
_cell.length_b   1.000
_cell.length_c   1.000
_cell.angle_alpha   90.00
_cell.angle_beta   90.00
_cell.angle_gamma   90.00
#
_symmetry.space_group_name_H-M   'P 1'
#
loop_
_entity.id
_entity.type
_entity.pdbx_description
1 polymer ?
#
loop_
_entity_poly.entity_id
_entity_poly.type
_entity_poly.pdbx_seq_one_letter_code
_entity_poly.pdbx_strand_id
1 'polypeptide(L)'
;MGKSKPNGHRSRPSTEAILHQPSAHVKAPSRKSKPIATLLDEAASLLDEGQPDAALPLAQECMRRLQTEQPPPSKLPNTDYTTTLLQLTAQEKPTLPQAVVLVAETYLALGDTQSATTHFEAAVRLDPEGQIISADPLCNLAQLCDEGGTKSIEYFERGCEVLRNEIRGLKALQQADEDGDEDTLLTDMKQAQLADVLCGMAEVYMTDLSWEADAEQKCEAYVTEALAICPEAYSAGTLAALANVRISQERIDEAREALRRSLAVWEDIPAEIESDSRPDFASRISLSRLLMEVGMLDEAMGAIEGLLGEDDESVETCYLAGWCQVLMAEGEEEQEKSATLAKDRARAYIDMCLRLYQAQGYEDEKLRDHALELRQSLNKELGIEDGEEEWEDEEDEDIDGDVEVIEEDGVNGSNHMKDNDSDVDMT
;
A
#
# COMPACT_ATOMS: atom_id res chain seq x y z
N MET A 1 10.82 -58.49 55.20
CA MET A 1 9.37 -58.82 55.28
C MET A 1 8.59 -57.52 55.22
N GLY A 2 7.43 -57.51 54.57
CA GLY A 2 6.73 -56.29 54.18
C GLY A 2 5.93 -55.56 55.26
N LYS A 3 5.01 -54.74 54.72
CA LYS A 3 3.78 -54.17 55.30
C LYS A 3 3.87 -52.97 56.26
N SER A 4 2.96 -52.03 55.93
CA SER A 4 1.95 -51.35 56.78
C SER A 4 2.32 -50.14 57.67
N LYS A 5 1.59 -49.04 57.39
CA LYS A 5 1.16 -47.88 58.24
C LYS A 5 0.29 -48.35 59.45
N PRO A 6 -0.02 -47.56 60.53
CA PRO A 6 -0.66 -46.21 60.45
C PRO A 6 -0.55 -45.19 61.65
N ASN A 7 -1.17 -44.00 61.41
CA ASN A 7 -1.88 -43.03 62.30
C ASN A 7 -1.20 -42.11 63.36
N GLY A 8 -1.64 -40.82 63.39
CA GLY A 8 -1.94 -40.10 64.66
C GLY A 8 -1.61 -38.60 64.84
N HIS A 9 -2.44 -37.70 64.28
CA HIS A 9 -2.94 -36.38 64.77
C HIS A 9 -2.16 -35.30 65.59
N ARG A 10 -2.31 -34.06 65.07
CA ARG A 10 -2.69 -32.75 65.70
C ARG A 10 -1.70 -31.97 66.58
N SER A 11 -1.35 -30.76 66.12
CA SER A 11 -0.80 -29.65 66.91
C SER A 11 -1.58 -28.34 66.67
N ARG A 12 -1.71 -27.53 67.72
CA ARG A 12 -2.21 -26.14 67.84
C ARG A 12 -1.61 -25.56 69.13
N PRO A 13 -1.63 -24.23 69.39
CA PRO A 13 -1.47 -23.08 68.49
C PRO A 13 -0.56 -21.97 69.11
N SER A 14 -0.30 -20.87 68.38
CA SER A 14 0.16 -19.60 68.98
C SER A 14 -0.51 -18.37 68.33
N THR A 15 -1.26 -17.62 69.15
CA THR A 15 -1.43 -16.14 69.22
C THR A 15 -1.24 -15.32 67.94
N GLU A 16 -2.32 -14.77 67.35
CA GLU A 16 -2.95 -13.45 67.63
C GLU A 16 -2.15 -12.22 67.15
N ALA A 17 -2.65 -11.58 66.07
CA ALA A 17 -2.92 -10.14 66.03
C ALA A 17 -3.87 -9.85 64.85
N ILE A 18 -5.08 -9.40 65.17
CA ILE A 18 -6.17 -9.07 64.25
C ILE A 18 -6.17 -7.56 64.01
N LEU A 19 -6.23 -7.13 62.75
CA LEU A 19 -6.70 -5.80 62.36
C LEU A 19 -7.68 -5.95 61.19
N HIS A 20 -8.94 -5.61 61.48
CA HIS A 20 -10.07 -5.66 60.56
C HIS A 20 -9.93 -4.66 59.42
N GLN A 21 -10.06 -5.12 58.17
CA GLN A 21 -10.54 -4.32 57.05
C GLN A 21 -11.90 -4.88 56.59
N PRO A 22 -12.95 -4.07 56.44
CA PRO A 22 -14.17 -4.50 55.78
C PRO A 22 -13.92 -4.58 54.27
N SER A 23 -14.27 -5.73 53.69
CA SER A 23 -14.30 -6.01 52.26
C SER A 23 -15.10 -4.93 51.52
N ALA A 24 -14.41 -4.00 50.87
CA ALA A 24 -14.98 -3.19 49.82
C ALA A 24 -15.04 -4.05 48.57
N HIS A 25 -16.23 -4.58 48.25
CA HIS A 25 -16.53 -5.04 46.91
C HIS A 25 -16.47 -3.83 45.97
N VAL A 26 -15.28 -3.59 45.41
CA VAL A 26 -15.14 -2.75 44.21
C VAL A 26 -15.77 -3.54 43.08
N LYS A 27 -17.04 -3.27 42.78
CA LYS A 27 -17.57 -3.56 41.45
C LYS A 27 -16.70 -2.79 40.48
N ALA A 28 -15.85 -3.49 39.74
CA ALA A 28 -15.26 -2.92 38.54
C ALA A 28 -16.42 -2.33 37.71
N PRO A 29 -16.30 -1.08 37.23
CA PRO A 29 -17.32 -0.55 36.34
C PRO A 29 -17.40 -1.50 35.16
N SER A 30 -18.59 -2.06 34.90
CA SER A 30 -18.90 -2.68 33.63
C SER A 30 -18.62 -1.62 32.57
N ARG A 31 -17.44 -1.69 31.93
CA ARG A 31 -17.21 -1.00 30.66
C ARG A 31 -18.27 -1.58 29.74
N LYS A 32 -19.37 -0.85 29.53
CA LYS A 32 -20.31 -1.18 28.46
C LYS A 32 -19.45 -1.27 27.20
N SER A 33 -19.45 -2.42 26.54
CA SER A 33 -18.75 -2.55 25.26
C SER A 33 -19.28 -1.47 24.33
N LYS A 34 -18.37 -0.80 23.62
CA LYS A 34 -18.74 0.19 22.59
C LYS A 34 -19.73 -0.45 21.59
N PRO A 35 -20.69 0.28 21.01
CA PRO A 35 -21.54 -0.25 19.94
C PRO A 35 -20.70 -0.80 18.77
N ILE A 36 -21.21 -1.80 18.05
CA ILE A 36 -20.47 -2.40 16.90
C ILE A 36 -20.21 -1.36 15.82
N ALA A 37 -21.21 -0.53 15.48
CA ALA A 37 -21.06 0.54 14.49
C ALA A 37 -19.89 1.47 14.84
N THR A 38 -19.88 2.00 16.07
CA THR A 38 -18.80 2.87 16.54
C THR A 38 -17.42 2.21 16.51
N LEU A 39 -17.33 0.91 16.80
CA LEU A 39 -16.06 0.18 16.71
C LEU A 39 -15.61 -0.01 15.25
N LEU A 40 -16.55 -0.24 14.33
CA LEU A 40 -16.26 -0.39 12.91
C LEU A 40 -15.78 0.94 12.32
N ASP A 41 -16.48 2.04 12.62
CA ASP A 41 -16.12 3.39 12.16
C ASP A 41 -14.75 3.82 12.71
N GLU A 42 -14.48 3.53 13.99
CA GLU A 42 -13.17 3.83 14.62
C GLU A 42 -12.05 2.99 14.00
N ALA A 43 -12.31 1.72 13.67
CA ALA A 43 -11.33 0.88 12.99
C ALA A 43 -11.04 1.35 11.56
N ALA A 44 -12.08 1.74 10.80
CA ALA A 44 -11.93 2.28 9.45
C ALA A 44 -11.15 3.60 9.47
N SER A 45 -11.51 4.53 10.35
CA SER A 45 -10.80 5.81 10.51
C SER A 45 -9.32 5.62 10.87
N LEU A 46 -9.00 4.66 11.73
CA LEU A 46 -7.60 4.36 12.07
C LEU A 46 -6.83 3.78 10.88
N LEU A 47 -7.49 2.97 10.05
CA LEU A 47 -6.89 2.44 8.83
C LEU A 47 -6.62 3.56 7.82
N ASP A 48 -7.59 4.45 7.60
CA ASP A 48 -7.46 5.62 6.71
C ASP A 48 -6.36 6.59 7.18
N GLU A 49 -6.15 6.69 8.50
CA GLU A 49 -5.06 7.48 9.10
C GLU A 49 -3.68 6.77 9.06
N GLY A 50 -3.58 5.61 8.40
CA GLY A 50 -2.32 4.85 8.29
C GLY A 50 -1.91 4.18 9.62
N GLN A 51 -2.86 3.83 10.48
CA GLN A 51 -2.61 3.19 11.79
C GLN A 51 -3.19 1.76 11.86
N PRO A 52 -2.73 0.84 10.99
CA PRO A 52 -3.33 -0.50 10.90
C PRO A 52 -3.13 -1.35 12.17
N ASP A 53 -2.03 -1.15 12.92
CA ASP A 53 -1.80 -1.80 14.22
C ASP A 53 -2.88 -1.45 15.25
N ALA A 54 -3.38 -0.21 15.22
CA ALA A 54 -4.43 0.26 16.11
C ALA A 54 -5.82 -0.18 15.62
N ALA A 55 -6.02 -0.24 14.29
CA ALA A 55 -7.27 -0.66 13.66
C ALA A 55 -7.56 -2.16 13.88
N LEU A 56 -6.55 -3.02 13.76
CA LEU A 56 -6.71 -4.48 13.75
C LEU A 56 -7.50 -5.05 14.95
N PRO A 57 -7.16 -4.74 16.22
CA PRO A 57 -7.89 -5.29 17.36
C PRO A 57 -9.36 -4.83 17.39
N LEU A 58 -9.67 -3.64 16.87
CA LEU A 58 -11.05 -3.14 16.79
C LEU A 58 -11.83 -3.85 15.67
N ALA A 59 -11.23 -4.00 14.49
CA ALA A 59 -11.82 -4.71 13.36
C ALA A 59 -12.11 -6.18 13.71
N GLN A 60 -11.16 -6.87 14.36
CA GLN A 60 -11.34 -8.26 14.81
C GLN A 60 -12.44 -8.40 15.87
N GLU A 61 -12.54 -7.45 16.81
CA GLU A 61 -13.60 -7.44 17.81
C GLU A 61 -14.98 -7.22 17.17
N CYS A 62 -15.08 -6.33 16.18
CA CYS A 62 -16.28 -6.14 15.35
C CYS A 62 -16.68 -7.44 14.67
N MET A 63 -15.75 -8.04 13.92
CA MET A 63 -15.97 -9.30 13.19
C MET A 63 -16.47 -10.40 14.14
N ARG A 64 -15.82 -10.60 15.29
CA ARG A 64 -16.18 -11.64 16.27
C ARG A 64 -17.57 -11.44 16.85
N ARG A 65 -17.95 -10.19 17.14
CA ARG A 65 -19.29 -9.85 17.66
C ARG A 65 -20.36 -10.03 16.59
N LEU A 66 -20.11 -9.55 15.38
CA LEU A 66 -21.01 -9.74 14.24
C LEU A 66 -21.18 -11.22 13.90
N GLN A 67 -20.14 -12.03 13.99
CA GLN A 67 -20.24 -13.47 13.79
C GLN A 67 -21.13 -14.16 14.84
N THR A 68 -21.23 -13.57 16.04
CA THR A 68 -22.12 -14.07 17.10
C THR A 68 -23.57 -13.60 16.89
N GLU A 69 -23.77 -12.35 16.48
CA GLU A 69 -25.10 -11.74 16.26
C GLU A 69 -25.73 -12.16 14.92
N GLN A 70 -24.89 -12.41 13.91
CA GLN A 70 -25.20 -12.79 12.54
C GLN A 70 -24.40 -14.07 12.21
N PRO A 71 -24.73 -15.22 12.82
CA PRO A 71 -23.97 -16.44 12.60
C PRO A 71 -24.18 -16.95 11.17
N PRO A 72 -23.09 -17.17 10.39
CA PRO A 72 -23.23 -17.71 9.05
C PRO A 72 -23.74 -19.17 9.11
N PRO A 73 -24.53 -19.60 8.11
CA PRO A 73 -24.97 -20.98 8.00
C PRO A 73 -23.79 -21.93 7.73
N SER A 74 -23.99 -23.22 7.98
CA SER A 74 -22.95 -24.24 7.79
C SER A 74 -22.53 -24.46 6.33
N LYS A 75 -23.32 -23.97 5.37
CA LYS A 75 -23.04 -24.00 3.94
C LYS A 75 -23.21 -22.60 3.38
N LEU A 76 -22.16 -22.09 2.76
CA LEU A 76 -22.13 -20.88 1.98
C LEU A 76 -21.81 -21.22 0.51
N PRO A 77 -22.26 -20.42 -0.46
CA PRO A 77 -23.15 -19.26 -0.30
C PRO A 77 -24.58 -19.66 0.12
N ASN A 78 -25.34 -18.73 0.70
CA ASN A 78 -26.71 -18.97 1.13
C ASN A 78 -27.60 -17.73 0.90
N THR A 79 -28.54 -17.84 -0.04
CA THR A 79 -29.38 -16.71 -0.47
C THR A 79 -30.25 -16.11 0.64
N ASP A 80 -30.80 -16.92 1.54
CA ASP A 80 -31.63 -16.43 2.66
C ASP A 80 -30.78 -15.61 3.65
N TYR A 81 -29.55 -16.07 3.89
CA TYR A 81 -28.59 -15.37 4.73
C TYR A 81 -28.15 -14.05 4.10
N THR A 82 -27.76 -14.05 2.82
CA THR A 82 -27.43 -12.81 2.08
C THR A 82 -28.60 -11.83 2.07
N THR A 83 -29.84 -12.31 1.87
CA THR A 83 -31.05 -11.47 1.95
C THR A 83 -31.22 -10.83 3.33
N THR A 84 -30.91 -11.57 4.39
CA THR A 84 -30.96 -11.05 5.77
C THR A 84 -29.90 -9.97 5.97
N LEU A 85 -28.69 -10.18 5.47
CA LEU A 85 -27.62 -9.18 5.54
C LEU A 85 -27.99 -7.91 4.76
N LEU A 86 -28.56 -8.03 3.55
CA LEU A 86 -29.04 -6.88 2.77
C LEU A 86 -30.11 -6.08 3.51
N GLN A 87 -31.02 -6.73 4.23
CA GLN A 87 -32.00 -6.04 5.07
C GLN A 87 -31.35 -5.28 6.23
N LEU A 88 -30.21 -5.75 6.74
CA LEU A 88 -29.43 -5.05 7.76
C LEU A 88 -28.70 -3.84 7.16
N THR A 89 -28.08 -4.01 5.98
CA THR A 89 -27.46 -2.90 5.23
C THR A 89 -28.46 -1.80 4.92
N ALA A 90 -29.68 -2.15 4.47
CA ALA A 90 -30.77 -1.17 4.22
C ALA A 90 -31.28 -0.47 5.50
N GLN A 91 -30.91 -0.96 6.68
CA GLN A 91 -31.18 -0.33 7.98
C GLN A 91 -29.94 0.37 8.55
N GLU A 92 -28.89 0.55 7.73
CA GLU A 92 -27.60 1.14 8.13
C GLU A 92 -26.96 0.40 9.32
N LYS A 93 -27.18 -0.92 9.39
CA LYS A 93 -26.58 -1.77 10.42
C LYS A 93 -25.32 -2.44 9.89
N PRO A 94 -24.22 -2.44 10.66
CA PRO A 94 -23.02 -3.19 10.33
C PRO A 94 -23.33 -4.67 10.05
N THR A 95 -22.72 -5.19 9.01
CA THR A 95 -22.86 -6.59 8.60
C THR A 95 -21.55 -7.34 8.77
N LEU A 96 -21.64 -8.65 9.01
CA LEU A 96 -20.45 -9.51 9.11
C LEU A 96 -19.49 -9.36 7.91
N PRO A 97 -19.92 -9.40 6.63
CA PRO A 97 -18.98 -9.29 5.51
C PRO A 97 -18.23 -7.95 5.49
N GLN A 98 -18.85 -6.81 5.85
CA GLN A 98 -18.14 -5.53 5.97
C GLN A 98 -17.00 -5.57 7.00
N ALA A 99 -17.25 -6.15 8.17
CA ALA A 99 -16.21 -6.29 9.19
C ALA A 99 -15.11 -7.28 8.77
N VAL A 100 -15.44 -8.31 8.00
CA VAL A 100 -14.45 -9.24 7.44
C VAL A 100 -13.55 -8.55 6.41
N VAL A 101 -14.13 -7.70 5.55
CA VAL A 101 -13.36 -6.89 4.59
C VAL A 101 -12.41 -5.95 5.30
N LEU A 102 -12.88 -5.20 6.31
CA LEU A 102 -12.02 -4.29 7.07
C LEU A 102 -10.85 -5.01 7.74
N VAL A 103 -11.08 -6.23 8.27
CA VAL A 103 -9.99 -7.07 8.80
C VAL A 103 -9.00 -7.45 7.70
N ALA A 104 -9.49 -7.81 6.51
CA ALA A 104 -8.64 -8.17 5.37
C ALA A 104 -7.77 -6.99 4.92
N GLU A 105 -8.36 -5.80 4.76
CA GLU A 105 -7.66 -4.56 4.40
C GLU A 105 -6.64 -4.15 5.47
N THR A 106 -6.98 -4.33 6.75
CA THR A 106 -6.02 -4.06 7.84
C THR A 106 -4.84 -5.03 7.79
N TYR A 107 -5.06 -6.31 7.51
CA TYR A 107 -3.96 -7.27 7.32
C TYR A 107 -3.10 -6.93 6.11
N LEU A 108 -3.73 -6.49 5.01
CA LEU A 108 -3.01 -6.05 3.82
C LEU A 108 -2.11 -4.84 4.12
N ALA A 109 -2.62 -3.85 4.85
CA ALA A 109 -1.85 -2.68 5.29
C ALA A 109 -0.70 -3.04 6.26
N LEU A 110 -0.80 -4.16 6.98
CA LEU A 110 0.28 -4.70 7.81
C LEU A 110 1.28 -5.56 7.02
N GLY A 111 1.07 -5.75 5.71
CA GLY A 111 1.88 -6.63 4.88
C GLY A 111 1.59 -8.13 5.05
N ASP A 112 0.58 -8.52 5.84
CA ASP A 112 0.16 -9.92 6.00
C ASP A 112 -0.82 -10.33 4.89
N THR A 113 -0.26 -10.56 3.70
CA THR A 113 -1.01 -10.93 2.49
C THR A 113 -1.76 -12.26 2.64
N GLN A 114 -1.22 -13.21 3.41
CA GLN A 114 -1.85 -14.52 3.61
C GLN A 114 -3.13 -14.40 4.44
N SER A 115 -3.07 -13.63 5.54
CA SER A 115 -4.24 -13.35 6.36
C SER A 115 -5.26 -12.52 5.56
N ALA A 116 -4.81 -11.51 4.81
CA ALA A 116 -5.68 -10.69 3.97
C ALA A 116 -6.45 -11.56 2.96
N THR A 117 -5.76 -12.38 2.17
CA THR A 117 -6.35 -13.30 1.18
C THR A 117 -7.40 -14.21 1.82
N THR A 118 -7.10 -14.81 2.97
CA THR A 118 -8.03 -15.69 3.70
C THR A 118 -9.34 -14.97 4.07
N HIS A 119 -9.24 -13.71 4.49
CA HIS A 119 -10.40 -12.92 4.89
C HIS A 119 -11.18 -12.38 3.68
N PHE A 120 -10.51 -11.93 2.61
CA PHE A 120 -11.19 -11.55 1.37
C PHE A 120 -11.98 -12.72 0.77
N GLU A 121 -11.40 -13.93 0.73
CA GLU A 121 -12.15 -15.12 0.30
C GLU A 121 -13.36 -15.40 1.20
N ALA A 122 -13.22 -15.18 2.51
CA ALA A 122 -14.32 -15.35 3.45
C ALA A 122 -15.44 -14.33 3.21
N ALA A 123 -15.10 -13.07 2.93
CA ALA A 123 -16.05 -12.02 2.58
C ALA A 123 -16.81 -12.37 1.29
N VAL A 124 -16.08 -12.79 0.24
CA VAL A 124 -16.67 -13.21 -1.05
C VAL A 124 -17.58 -14.44 -0.89
N ARG A 125 -17.30 -15.36 0.04
CA ARG A 125 -18.22 -16.48 0.33
C ARG A 125 -19.51 -16.04 1.04
N LEU A 126 -19.46 -14.97 1.83
CA LEU A 126 -20.62 -14.40 2.54
C LEU A 126 -21.51 -13.58 1.59
N ASP A 127 -20.89 -12.88 0.63
CA ASP A 127 -21.55 -12.04 -0.35
C ASP A 127 -21.00 -12.31 -1.77
N PRO A 128 -21.41 -13.42 -2.40
CA PRO A 128 -20.82 -13.88 -3.67
C PRO A 128 -21.10 -12.96 -4.86
N GLU A 129 -22.18 -12.17 -4.80
CA GLU A 129 -22.62 -11.25 -5.84
C GLU A 129 -22.20 -9.79 -5.55
N GLY A 130 -21.40 -9.56 -4.49
CA GLY A 130 -20.86 -8.25 -4.14
C GLY A 130 -21.91 -7.19 -3.79
N GLN A 131 -23.12 -7.58 -3.37
CA GLN A 131 -24.22 -6.63 -3.13
C GLN A 131 -24.06 -5.80 -1.85
N ILE A 132 -23.13 -6.18 -0.98
CA ILE A 132 -22.80 -5.56 0.30
C ILE A 132 -21.36 -5.06 0.30
N ILE A 133 -20.42 -5.86 -0.23
CA ILE A 133 -18.97 -5.58 -0.17
C ILE A 133 -18.37 -5.10 -1.48
N SER A 134 -19.16 -4.88 -2.53
CA SER A 134 -18.67 -4.43 -3.85
C SER A 134 -17.64 -5.42 -4.44
N ALA A 135 -16.94 -5.00 -5.49
CA ALA A 135 -15.92 -5.77 -6.19
C ALA A 135 -14.53 -5.73 -5.54
N ASP A 136 -14.28 -4.83 -4.60
CA ASP A 136 -12.95 -4.54 -4.04
C ASP A 136 -12.28 -5.81 -3.48
N PRO A 137 -12.98 -6.70 -2.74
CA PRO A 137 -12.39 -7.97 -2.29
C PRO A 137 -11.97 -8.89 -3.44
N LEU A 138 -12.69 -8.90 -4.57
CA LEU A 138 -12.33 -9.69 -5.74
C LEU A 138 -11.11 -9.11 -6.44
N CYS A 139 -11.02 -7.78 -6.54
CA CYS A 139 -9.87 -7.09 -7.13
C CYS A 139 -8.60 -7.35 -6.30
N ASN A 140 -8.70 -7.25 -4.97
CA ASN A 140 -7.60 -7.60 -4.06
C ASN A 140 -7.19 -9.06 -4.20
N LEU A 141 -8.14 -10.00 -4.27
CA LEU A 141 -7.82 -11.43 -4.49
C LEU A 141 -7.11 -11.69 -5.82
N ALA A 142 -7.42 -10.91 -6.87
CA ALA A 142 -6.75 -11.04 -8.15
C ALA A 142 -5.28 -10.58 -8.08
N GLN A 143 -5.02 -9.46 -7.38
CA GLN A 143 -3.67 -8.91 -7.20
C GLN A 143 -2.81 -9.74 -6.23
N LEU A 144 -3.41 -10.30 -5.18
CA LEU A 144 -2.74 -11.13 -4.16
C LEU A 144 -2.63 -12.60 -4.57
N CYS A 145 -2.99 -12.95 -5.81
CA CYS A 145 -3.04 -14.35 -6.23
C CYS A 145 -1.63 -14.90 -6.49
N ASP A 146 -1.13 -15.77 -5.59
CA ASP A 146 0.17 -16.44 -5.76
C ASP A 146 0.31 -17.22 -7.07
N GLU A 147 -0.80 -17.77 -7.60
CA GLU A 147 -0.81 -18.51 -8.87
C GLU A 147 -0.73 -17.57 -10.08
N GLY A 148 -1.22 -16.33 -9.94
CA GLY A 148 -1.29 -15.35 -11.02
C GLY A 148 -2.16 -15.80 -12.20
N GLY A 149 -1.88 -15.21 -13.37
CA GLY A 149 -2.40 -15.62 -14.67
C GLY A 149 -3.90 -15.85 -14.71
N THR A 150 -4.32 -17.05 -15.13
CA THR A 150 -5.74 -17.41 -15.30
C THR A 150 -6.52 -17.27 -13.99
N LYS A 151 -5.89 -17.55 -12.84
CA LYS A 151 -6.57 -17.46 -11.54
C LYS A 151 -6.87 -16.02 -11.15
N SER A 152 -5.96 -15.09 -11.43
CA SER A 152 -6.21 -13.65 -11.28
C SER A 152 -7.32 -13.17 -12.22
N ILE A 153 -7.32 -13.63 -13.49
CA ILE A 153 -8.39 -13.33 -14.45
C ILE A 153 -9.76 -13.79 -13.95
N GLU A 154 -9.89 -14.98 -13.37
CA GLU A 154 -11.16 -15.46 -12.80
C GLU A 154 -11.70 -14.53 -11.70
N TYR A 155 -10.83 -13.97 -10.87
CA TYR A 155 -11.23 -13.01 -9.84
C TYR A 155 -11.65 -11.66 -10.44
N PHE A 156 -10.86 -11.14 -11.39
CA PHE A 156 -11.18 -9.89 -12.09
C PHE A 156 -12.47 -9.98 -12.91
N GLU A 157 -12.73 -11.09 -13.61
CA GLU A 157 -13.97 -11.30 -14.36
C GLU A 157 -15.19 -11.23 -13.44
N ARG A 158 -15.11 -11.85 -12.27
CA ARG A 158 -16.16 -11.77 -11.24
C ARG A 158 -16.29 -10.34 -10.70
N GLY A 159 -15.18 -9.63 -10.47
CA GLY A 159 -15.20 -8.23 -10.08
C GLY A 159 -15.90 -7.34 -11.12
N CYS A 160 -15.61 -7.57 -12.41
CA CYS A 160 -16.29 -6.89 -13.51
C CYS A 160 -17.81 -7.16 -13.52
N GLU A 161 -18.24 -8.39 -13.24
CA GLU A 161 -19.66 -8.73 -13.17
C GLU A 161 -20.37 -7.95 -12.05
N VAL A 162 -19.75 -7.86 -10.86
CA VAL A 162 -20.25 -7.06 -9.74
C VAL A 162 -20.38 -5.59 -10.14
N LEU A 163 -19.31 -4.98 -10.66
CA LEU A 163 -19.30 -3.56 -11.05
C LEU A 163 -20.30 -3.26 -12.16
N ARG A 164 -20.41 -4.11 -13.18
CA ARG A 164 -21.39 -3.94 -14.26
C ARG A 164 -22.83 -4.00 -13.73
N ASN A 165 -23.10 -4.81 -12.71
CA ASN A 165 -24.41 -4.87 -12.07
C ASN A 165 -24.69 -3.63 -11.22
N GLU A 166 -23.70 -3.12 -10.47
CA GLU A 166 -23.80 -1.87 -9.71
C GLU A 166 -24.08 -0.67 -10.63
N ILE A 167 -23.26 -0.50 -11.68
CA ILE A 167 -23.43 0.58 -12.68
C ILE A 167 -24.82 0.52 -13.33
N ARG A 168 -25.32 -0.69 -13.64
CA ARG A 168 -26.67 -0.85 -14.20
C ARG A 168 -27.75 -0.42 -13.21
N GLY A 169 -27.58 -0.76 -11.92
CA GLY A 169 -28.48 -0.34 -10.85
C GLY A 169 -28.53 1.18 -10.68
N LEU A 170 -27.35 1.82 -10.61
CA LEU A 170 -27.22 3.28 -10.48
C LEU A 170 -27.83 4.01 -11.68
N LYS A 171 -27.54 3.58 -12.91
CA LYS A 171 -28.15 4.15 -14.12
C LYS A 171 -29.67 4.00 -14.17
N ALA A 172 -30.22 2.93 -13.60
CA ALA A 172 -31.67 2.76 -13.50
C ALA A 172 -32.31 3.72 -12.48
N LEU A 173 -31.59 4.05 -11.38
CA LEU A 173 -32.02 5.02 -10.38
C LEU A 173 -31.98 6.45 -10.94
N GLN A 174 -30.91 6.83 -11.65
CA GLN A 174 -30.78 8.14 -12.32
C GLN A 174 -31.89 8.41 -13.35
N GLN A 175 -32.35 7.36 -14.05
CA GLN A 175 -33.46 7.51 -15.00
C GLN A 175 -34.81 7.76 -14.31
N ALA A 176 -34.90 7.46 -13.01
CA ALA A 176 -36.11 7.64 -12.20
C ALA A 176 -36.13 8.97 -11.43
N ASP A 177 -34.97 9.62 -11.23
CA ASP A 177 -34.83 10.88 -10.48
C ASP A 177 -33.96 11.88 -11.29
N GLU A 178 -34.56 12.98 -11.79
CA GLU A 178 -33.91 13.89 -12.76
C GLU A 178 -32.84 14.83 -12.15
N ASP A 179 -32.65 14.85 -10.82
CA ASP A 179 -31.88 15.89 -10.09
C ASP A 179 -30.69 15.36 -9.23
N GLY A 180 -30.21 14.13 -9.45
CA GLY A 180 -29.18 13.49 -8.60
C GLY A 180 -27.72 13.67 -9.07
N ASP A 181 -27.07 14.80 -8.75
CA ASP A 181 -25.62 15.00 -9.00
C ASP A 181 -24.75 13.94 -8.28
N GLU A 182 -25.16 13.51 -7.08
CA GLU A 182 -24.46 12.50 -6.27
C GLU A 182 -24.49 11.10 -6.91
N ASP A 183 -25.63 10.71 -7.51
CA ASP A 183 -25.76 9.44 -8.24
C ASP A 183 -24.88 9.41 -9.49
N THR A 184 -24.65 10.57 -10.11
CA THR A 184 -23.77 10.72 -11.27
C THR A 184 -22.32 10.49 -10.88
N LEU A 185 -21.85 11.14 -9.81
CA LEU A 185 -20.50 10.93 -9.29
C LEU A 185 -20.25 9.46 -8.90
N LEU A 186 -21.18 8.83 -8.17
CA LEU A 186 -21.03 7.43 -7.79
C LEU A 186 -20.98 6.50 -9.01
N THR A 187 -21.76 6.78 -10.05
CA THR A 187 -21.72 6.03 -11.31
C THR A 187 -20.37 6.19 -12.02
N ASP A 188 -19.83 7.41 -12.04
CA ASP A 188 -18.53 7.71 -12.64
C ASP A 188 -17.41 6.98 -11.90
N MET A 189 -17.41 6.99 -10.57
CA MET A 189 -16.44 6.24 -9.74
C MET A 189 -16.50 4.74 -10.02
N LYS A 190 -17.71 4.16 -10.15
CA LYS A 190 -17.85 2.74 -10.48
C LYS A 190 -17.43 2.40 -11.92
N GLN A 191 -17.62 3.33 -12.86
CA GLN A 191 -17.12 3.19 -14.22
C GLN A 191 -15.59 3.26 -14.29
N ALA A 192 -14.97 4.15 -13.51
CA ALA A 192 -13.52 4.22 -13.34
C ALA A 192 -12.96 2.91 -12.74
N GLN A 193 -13.55 2.44 -11.64
CA GLN A 193 -13.16 1.17 -11.02
C GLN A 193 -13.26 -0.03 -11.99
N LEU A 194 -14.29 -0.08 -12.84
CA LEU A 194 -14.42 -1.12 -13.86
C LEU A 194 -13.33 -0.99 -14.94
N ALA A 195 -12.99 0.24 -15.33
CA ALA A 195 -11.90 0.48 -16.27
C ALA A 195 -10.55 0.02 -15.69
N ASP A 196 -10.29 0.27 -14.41
CA ASP A 196 -9.06 -0.17 -13.73
C ASP A 196 -8.95 -1.69 -13.69
N VAL A 197 -10.05 -2.40 -13.39
CA VAL A 197 -10.08 -3.86 -13.42
C VAL A 197 -9.78 -4.39 -14.81
N LEU A 198 -10.35 -3.79 -15.86
CA LEU A 198 -10.08 -4.17 -17.25
C LEU A 198 -8.61 -3.91 -17.63
N CYS A 199 -8.03 -2.81 -17.17
CA CYS A 199 -6.60 -2.51 -17.35
C CYS A 199 -5.71 -3.54 -16.64
N GLY A 200 -6.03 -3.89 -15.39
CA GLY A 200 -5.33 -4.97 -14.68
C GLY A 200 -5.44 -6.33 -15.37
N MET A 201 -6.58 -6.65 -15.98
CA MET A 201 -6.70 -7.84 -16.82
C MET A 201 -5.79 -7.79 -18.04
N ALA A 202 -5.67 -6.63 -18.71
CA ALA A 202 -4.74 -6.48 -19.83
C ALA A 202 -3.28 -6.67 -19.38
N GLU A 203 -2.89 -6.13 -18.23
CA GLU A 203 -1.55 -6.31 -17.65
C GLU A 203 -1.22 -7.78 -17.40
N VAL A 204 -2.15 -8.57 -16.86
CA VAL A 204 -1.97 -10.02 -16.67
C VAL A 204 -1.73 -10.73 -18.02
N TYR A 205 -2.36 -10.29 -19.11
CA TYR A 205 -2.09 -10.82 -20.46
C TYR A 205 -0.80 -10.30 -21.09
N MET A 206 -0.23 -9.22 -20.57
CA MET A 206 1.08 -8.71 -20.99
C MET A 206 2.24 -9.33 -20.19
N THR A 207 1.96 -9.92 -19.04
CA THR A 207 2.94 -10.59 -18.19
C THR A 207 2.72 -12.11 -18.16
N ASP A 208 1.86 -12.60 -17.28
CA ASP A 208 1.70 -14.00 -16.90
C ASP A 208 1.13 -14.85 -18.05
N LEU A 209 0.18 -14.29 -18.80
CA LEU A 209 -0.51 -14.95 -19.90
C LEU A 209 -0.03 -14.47 -21.27
N SER A 210 1.15 -13.85 -21.34
CA SER A 210 1.73 -13.30 -22.59
C SER A 210 1.99 -14.33 -23.68
N TRP A 211 2.05 -15.62 -23.34
CA TRP A 211 2.20 -16.73 -24.30
C TRP A 211 0.88 -17.28 -24.85
N GLU A 212 -0.27 -16.80 -24.38
CA GLU A 212 -1.57 -17.22 -24.91
C GLU A 212 -1.79 -16.68 -26.33
N ALA A 213 -2.33 -17.51 -27.21
CA ALA A 213 -2.50 -17.16 -28.62
C ALA A 213 -3.47 -16.00 -28.86
N ASP A 214 -4.33 -15.70 -27.89
CA ASP A 214 -5.30 -14.61 -27.91
C ASP A 214 -4.94 -13.45 -26.96
N ALA A 215 -3.72 -13.42 -26.39
CA ALA A 215 -3.30 -12.40 -25.43
C ALA A 215 -3.43 -10.98 -26.01
N GLU A 216 -2.84 -10.70 -27.18
CA GLU A 216 -2.93 -9.39 -27.83
C GLU A 216 -4.40 -8.99 -28.11
N GLN A 217 -5.22 -9.93 -28.58
CA GLN A 217 -6.63 -9.69 -28.86
C GLN A 217 -7.39 -9.31 -27.58
N LYS A 218 -7.10 -9.98 -26.46
CA LYS A 218 -7.70 -9.69 -25.17
C LYS A 218 -7.26 -8.35 -24.62
N CYS A 219 -5.96 -8.03 -24.66
CA CYS A 219 -5.44 -6.72 -24.27
C CYS A 219 -6.16 -5.59 -25.03
N GLU A 220 -6.25 -5.69 -26.36
CA GLU A 220 -6.94 -4.70 -27.19
C GLU A 220 -8.43 -4.56 -26.80
N ALA A 221 -9.12 -5.68 -26.56
CA ALA A 221 -10.52 -5.67 -26.15
C ALA A 221 -10.72 -4.99 -24.80
N TYR A 222 -9.90 -5.32 -23.79
CA TYR A 222 -10.00 -4.76 -22.46
C TYR A 222 -9.71 -3.27 -22.43
N VAL A 223 -8.61 -2.80 -23.02
CA VAL A 223 -8.29 -1.36 -23.02
C VAL A 223 -9.27 -0.54 -23.85
N THR A 224 -9.84 -1.14 -24.91
CA THR A 224 -10.90 -0.48 -25.70
C THR A 224 -12.19 -0.34 -24.88
N GLU A 225 -12.61 -1.38 -24.18
CA GLU A 225 -13.77 -1.31 -23.29
C GLU A 225 -13.53 -0.31 -22.15
N ALA A 226 -12.38 -0.39 -21.48
CA ALA A 226 -11.99 0.49 -20.39
C ALA A 226 -12.06 1.97 -20.81
N LEU A 227 -11.45 2.33 -21.94
CA LEU A 227 -11.47 3.70 -22.44
C LEU A 227 -12.88 4.16 -22.85
N ALA A 228 -13.73 3.25 -23.34
CA ALA A 228 -15.09 3.59 -23.74
C ALA A 228 -16.03 3.88 -22.56
N ILE A 229 -15.74 3.33 -21.38
CA ILE A 229 -16.56 3.50 -20.18
C ILE A 229 -15.99 4.49 -19.18
N CYS A 230 -14.67 4.72 -19.16
CA CYS A 230 -14.01 5.52 -18.14
C CYS A 230 -14.37 7.02 -18.33
N PRO A 231 -14.85 7.72 -17.28
CA PRO A 231 -15.01 9.16 -17.34
C PRO A 231 -13.66 9.86 -17.50
N GLU A 232 -13.62 10.95 -18.28
CA GLU A 232 -12.36 11.64 -18.64
C GLU A 232 -11.53 12.04 -17.39
N ALA A 233 -12.21 12.48 -16.32
CA ALA A 233 -11.57 12.90 -15.07
C ALA A 233 -10.78 11.78 -14.36
N TYR A 234 -11.06 10.51 -14.65
CA TYR A 234 -10.38 9.34 -14.07
C TYR A 234 -9.56 8.57 -15.13
N SER A 235 -9.46 9.09 -16.35
CA SER A 235 -8.95 8.33 -17.50
C SER A 235 -7.42 8.22 -17.56
N ALA A 236 -6.69 8.87 -16.67
CA ALA A 236 -5.22 8.93 -16.70
C ALA A 236 -4.58 7.52 -16.66
N GLY A 237 -5.00 6.66 -15.73
CA GLY A 237 -4.51 5.27 -15.61
C GLY A 237 -4.91 4.41 -16.81
N THR A 238 -6.17 4.53 -17.28
CA THR A 238 -6.65 3.82 -18.47
C THR A 238 -5.86 4.19 -19.73
N LEU A 239 -5.50 5.46 -19.89
CA LEU A 239 -4.69 5.95 -21.00
C LEU A 239 -3.23 5.46 -20.92
N ALA A 240 -2.67 5.35 -19.71
CA ALA A 240 -1.36 4.75 -19.51
C ALA A 240 -1.35 3.25 -19.87
N ALA A 241 -2.38 2.50 -19.47
CA ALA A 241 -2.54 1.10 -19.86
C ALA A 241 -2.70 0.93 -21.38
N LEU A 242 -3.47 1.80 -22.05
CA LEU A 242 -3.55 1.84 -23.51
C LEU A 242 -2.17 2.08 -24.13
N ALA A 243 -1.39 3.02 -23.59
CA ALA A 243 -0.04 3.29 -24.08
C ALA A 243 0.86 2.06 -23.95
N ASN A 244 0.80 1.35 -22.82
CA ASN A 244 1.56 0.11 -22.59
C ASN A 244 1.23 -0.96 -23.65
N VAL A 245 -0.07 -1.17 -23.94
CA VAL A 245 -0.50 -2.07 -25.02
C VAL A 245 0.03 -1.60 -26.38
N ARG A 246 -0.01 -0.30 -26.68
CA ARG A 246 0.50 0.26 -27.94
C ARG A 246 2.00 0.10 -28.10
N ILE A 247 2.78 0.24 -27.02
CA ILE A 247 4.22 -0.01 -27.02
C ILE A 247 4.50 -1.47 -27.40
N SER A 248 3.79 -2.42 -26.78
CA SER A 248 3.94 -3.86 -27.08
C SER A 248 3.52 -4.23 -28.51
N GLN A 249 2.66 -3.44 -29.14
CA GLN A 249 2.26 -3.56 -30.55
C GLN A 249 3.20 -2.82 -31.52
N GLU A 250 4.31 -2.25 -31.04
CA GLU A 250 5.23 -1.40 -31.80
C GLU A 250 4.57 -0.13 -32.40
N ARG A 251 3.46 0.33 -31.82
CA ARG A 251 2.68 1.51 -32.24
C ARG A 251 3.05 2.75 -31.43
N ILE A 252 4.34 3.12 -31.47
CA ILE A 252 4.93 4.14 -30.58
C ILE A 252 4.25 5.51 -30.68
N ASP A 253 3.86 5.96 -31.87
CA ASP A 253 3.19 7.26 -32.02
C ASP A 253 1.81 7.30 -31.36
N GLU A 254 1.09 6.17 -31.36
CA GLU A 254 -0.19 6.05 -30.65
C GLU A 254 0.00 5.95 -29.14
N ALA A 255 1.07 5.28 -28.69
CA ALA A 255 1.44 5.26 -27.27
C ALA A 255 1.74 6.68 -26.76
N ARG A 256 2.53 7.46 -27.52
CA ARG A 256 2.82 8.87 -27.19
C ARG A 256 1.56 9.72 -27.10
N GLU A 257 0.62 9.52 -28.03
CA GLU A 257 -0.66 10.25 -27.98
C GLU A 257 -1.50 9.88 -26.75
N ALA A 258 -1.56 8.60 -26.40
CA ALA A 258 -2.24 8.15 -25.19
C ALA A 258 -1.59 8.74 -23.92
N LEU A 259 -0.25 8.76 -23.84
CA LEU A 259 0.48 9.34 -22.70
C LEU A 259 0.29 10.85 -22.58
N ARG A 260 0.29 11.61 -23.68
CA ARG A 260 -0.02 13.05 -23.64
C ARG A 260 -1.42 13.31 -23.10
N ARG A 261 -2.40 12.52 -23.54
CA ARG A 261 -3.77 12.61 -23.02
C ARG A 261 -3.83 12.25 -21.54
N SER A 262 -3.07 11.25 -21.10
CA SER A 262 -2.98 10.87 -19.68
C SER A 262 -2.46 12.03 -18.83
N LEU A 263 -1.36 12.66 -19.25
CA LEU A 263 -0.78 13.84 -18.56
C LEU A 263 -1.77 15.01 -18.51
N ALA A 264 -2.44 15.32 -19.62
CA ALA A 264 -3.39 16.44 -19.69
C ALA A 264 -4.57 16.33 -18.71
N VAL A 265 -4.85 15.14 -18.15
CA VAL A 265 -5.87 14.96 -17.11
C VAL A 265 -5.44 15.57 -15.77
N TRP A 266 -4.14 15.58 -15.46
CA TRP A 266 -3.66 15.86 -14.10
C TRP A 266 -2.44 16.77 -13.98
N GLU A 267 -1.69 17.03 -15.05
CA GLU A 267 -0.42 17.79 -15.01
C GLU A 267 -0.59 19.24 -14.53
N ASP A 268 -1.74 19.85 -14.81
CA ASP A 268 -2.07 21.22 -14.40
C ASP A 268 -2.67 21.30 -12.98
N ILE A 269 -2.89 20.17 -12.29
CA ILE A 269 -3.39 20.17 -10.92
C ILE A 269 -2.23 20.58 -9.99
N PRO A 270 -2.36 21.65 -9.19
CA PRO A 270 -1.32 22.09 -8.25
C PRO A 270 -0.97 20.99 -7.24
N ALA A 271 0.32 20.79 -6.94
CA ALA A 271 0.82 19.69 -6.10
C ALA A 271 0.11 19.59 -4.74
N GLU A 272 -0.26 20.72 -4.16
CA GLU A 272 -0.86 20.91 -2.84
C GLU A 272 -2.37 20.60 -2.80
N ILE A 273 -2.98 20.36 -3.96
CA ILE A 273 -4.38 20.00 -4.09
C ILE A 273 -4.48 18.50 -4.29
N GLU A 274 -5.11 17.82 -3.34
CA GLU A 274 -5.54 16.43 -3.48
C GLU A 274 -6.67 16.34 -4.53
N SER A 275 -6.54 15.38 -5.44
CA SER A 275 -7.52 15.14 -6.49
C SER A 275 -7.45 13.70 -6.97
N ASP A 276 -8.59 13.02 -7.03
CA ASP A 276 -8.72 11.66 -7.57
C ASP A 276 -8.34 11.55 -9.06
N SER A 277 -8.27 12.68 -9.76
CA SER A 277 -7.79 12.73 -11.15
C SER A 277 -6.28 12.56 -11.26
N ARG A 278 -5.52 12.87 -10.21
CA ARG A 278 -4.07 12.66 -10.16
C ARG A 278 -3.82 11.19 -9.78
N PRO A 279 -3.11 10.41 -10.62
CA PRO A 279 -2.76 9.04 -10.26
C PRO A 279 -1.89 9.00 -9.01
N ASP A 280 -1.99 7.91 -8.26
CA ASP A 280 -1.16 7.68 -7.07
C ASP A 280 0.35 7.61 -7.42
N PHE A 281 1.18 7.54 -6.38
CA PHE A 281 2.63 7.54 -6.52
C PHE A 281 3.13 6.38 -7.41
N ALA A 282 2.64 5.16 -7.17
CA ALA A 282 3.06 3.96 -7.91
C ALA A 282 2.64 4.01 -9.40
N SER A 283 1.46 4.56 -9.68
CA SER A 283 0.96 4.77 -11.03
C SER A 283 1.80 5.80 -11.79
N ARG A 284 2.25 6.87 -11.12
CA ARG A 284 3.14 7.87 -11.72
C ARG A 284 4.57 7.37 -11.93
N ILE A 285 5.07 6.46 -11.07
CA ILE A 285 6.32 5.72 -11.33
C ILE A 285 6.20 4.92 -12.64
N SER A 286 5.12 4.16 -12.78
CA SER A 286 4.85 3.36 -13.98
C SER A 286 4.70 4.23 -15.24
N LEU A 287 3.98 5.35 -15.12
CA LEU A 287 3.84 6.33 -16.20
C LEU A 287 5.20 6.91 -16.63
N SER A 288 6.07 7.24 -15.66
CA SER A 288 7.41 7.79 -15.95
C SER A 288 8.25 6.82 -16.77
N ARG A 289 8.18 5.52 -16.47
CA ARG A 289 8.83 4.47 -17.27
C ARG A 289 8.30 4.42 -18.69
N LEU A 290 6.98 4.46 -18.87
CA LEU A 290 6.35 4.46 -20.20
C LEU A 290 6.76 5.69 -21.02
N LEU A 291 6.80 6.88 -20.39
CA LEU A 291 7.25 8.12 -21.02
C LEU A 291 8.72 8.02 -21.47
N MET A 292 9.59 7.52 -20.61
CA MET A 292 11.01 7.27 -20.93
C MET A 292 11.16 6.28 -22.10
N GLU A 293 10.41 5.17 -22.08
CA GLU A 293 10.46 4.14 -23.12
C GLU A 293 10.07 4.67 -24.51
N VAL A 294 9.10 5.59 -24.58
CA VAL A 294 8.72 6.23 -25.84
C VAL A 294 9.52 7.50 -26.15
N GLY A 295 10.55 7.83 -25.35
CA GLY A 295 11.43 8.99 -25.54
C GLY A 295 10.77 10.35 -25.28
N MET A 296 9.69 10.39 -24.50
CA MET A 296 9.08 11.63 -23.99
C MET A 296 9.80 12.06 -22.70
N LEU A 297 11.09 12.39 -22.83
CA LEU A 297 11.99 12.56 -21.68
C LEU A 297 11.70 13.83 -20.87
N ASP A 298 11.30 14.92 -21.51
CA ASP A 298 10.93 16.16 -20.80
C ASP A 298 9.68 15.94 -19.94
N GLU A 299 8.66 15.28 -20.51
CA GLU A 299 7.44 14.92 -19.79
C GLU A 299 7.70 13.91 -18.68
N ALA A 300 8.58 12.92 -18.92
CA ALA A 300 9.01 11.96 -17.89
C ALA A 300 9.68 12.69 -16.72
N MET A 301 10.62 13.59 -17.00
CA MET A 301 11.32 14.35 -15.97
C MET A 301 10.35 15.21 -15.14
N GLY A 302 9.36 15.85 -15.78
CA GLY A 302 8.33 16.61 -15.07
C GLY A 302 7.51 15.75 -14.09
N ALA A 303 7.11 14.55 -14.51
CA ALA A 303 6.41 13.60 -13.61
C ALA A 303 7.31 13.14 -12.46
N ILE A 304 8.58 12.84 -12.73
CA ILE A 304 9.57 12.42 -11.73
C ILE A 304 9.89 13.55 -10.73
N GLU A 305 9.98 14.80 -11.16
CA GLU A 305 10.17 15.95 -10.26
C GLU A 305 8.98 16.12 -9.31
N GLY A 306 7.76 15.86 -9.79
CA GLY A 306 6.57 15.82 -8.94
C GLY A 306 6.66 14.73 -7.86
N LEU A 307 7.11 13.53 -8.24
CA LEU A 307 7.32 12.41 -7.31
C LEU A 307 8.40 12.72 -6.27
N LEU A 308 9.54 13.29 -6.68
CA LEU A 308 10.60 13.73 -5.76
C LEU A 308 10.14 14.84 -4.81
N GLY A 309 9.18 15.67 -5.23
CA GLY A 309 8.58 16.69 -4.37
C GLY A 309 7.65 16.11 -3.29
N GLU A 310 7.11 14.91 -3.52
CA GLU A 310 6.24 14.20 -2.57
C GLU A 310 7.03 13.29 -1.63
N ASP A 311 8.02 12.57 -2.16
CA ASP A 311 8.90 11.67 -1.41
C ASP A 311 10.32 11.68 -2.00
N ASP A 312 11.25 12.37 -1.33
CA ASP A 312 12.66 12.43 -1.70
C ASP A 312 13.49 11.27 -1.13
N GLU A 313 12.87 10.36 -0.37
CA GLU A 313 13.48 9.14 0.16
C GLU A 313 13.19 7.92 -0.73
N SER A 314 12.46 8.07 -1.84
CA SER A 314 12.20 6.98 -2.78
C SER A 314 13.44 6.62 -3.62
N VAL A 315 14.01 5.43 -3.38
CA VAL A 315 15.14 4.85 -4.15
C VAL A 315 14.81 4.78 -5.63
N GLU A 316 13.64 4.26 -5.97
CA GLU A 316 13.17 4.06 -7.35
C GLU A 316 13.00 5.40 -8.08
N THR A 317 12.46 6.43 -7.41
CA THR A 317 12.30 7.76 -7.99
C THR A 317 13.66 8.42 -8.26
N CYS A 318 14.61 8.32 -7.32
CA CYS A 318 15.96 8.83 -7.52
C CYS A 318 16.67 8.12 -8.69
N TYR A 319 16.51 6.80 -8.80
CA TYR A 319 17.03 6.02 -9.92
C TYR A 319 16.45 6.51 -11.26
N LEU A 320 15.12 6.65 -11.37
CA LEU A 320 14.46 7.12 -12.58
C LEU A 320 14.89 8.53 -12.96
N ALA A 321 15.02 9.44 -11.99
CA ALA A 321 15.53 10.80 -12.21
C ALA A 321 16.94 10.78 -12.80
N GLY A 322 17.84 9.99 -12.20
CA GLY A 322 19.20 9.83 -12.68
C GLY A 322 19.28 9.26 -14.08
N TRP A 323 18.54 8.18 -14.34
CA TRP A 323 18.53 7.52 -15.64
C TRP A 323 17.88 8.37 -16.74
N CYS A 324 16.80 9.08 -16.43
CA CYS A 324 16.17 10.02 -17.38
C CYS A 324 17.16 11.12 -17.81
N GLN A 325 17.92 11.69 -16.87
CA GLN A 325 18.95 12.69 -17.18
C GLN A 325 20.10 12.12 -18.03
N VAL A 326 20.48 10.85 -17.85
CA VAL A 326 21.44 10.17 -18.74
C VAL A 326 20.90 10.12 -20.17
N LEU A 327 19.65 9.67 -20.36
CA LEU A 327 19.02 9.59 -21.68
C LEU A 327 18.90 10.97 -22.34
N MET A 328 18.58 12.02 -21.56
CA MET A 328 18.54 13.40 -22.05
C MET A 328 19.93 13.86 -22.51
N ALA A 329 21.00 13.54 -21.76
CA ALA A 329 22.36 13.90 -22.14
C ALA A 329 22.81 13.23 -23.45
N GLU A 330 22.41 11.99 -23.70
CA GLU A 330 22.66 11.27 -24.96
C GLU A 330 21.93 11.93 -26.15
N GLY A 331 20.75 12.51 -25.93
CA GLY A 331 20.02 13.27 -26.95
C GLY A 331 20.64 14.63 -27.29
N GLU A 332 21.51 15.17 -26.43
CA GLU A 332 22.08 16.52 -26.51
C GLU A 332 23.57 16.56 -26.90
N GLU A 333 24.13 15.49 -27.46
CA GLU A 333 25.57 15.39 -27.79
C GLU A 333 26.11 16.56 -28.65
N GLU A 334 25.24 17.21 -29.45
CA GLU A 334 25.62 18.38 -30.26
C GLU A 334 25.79 19.67 -29.44
N GLN A 335 25.31 19.71 -28.19
CA GLN A 335 25.38 20.84 -27.26
C GLN A 335 26.14 20.48 -25.98
N GLU A 336 27.48 20.44 -26.09
CA GLU A 336 28.41 20.03 -25.04
C GLU A 336 28.06 20.55 -23.63
N LYS A 337 27.73 21.83 -23.48
CA LYS A 337 27.38 22.40 -22.16
C LYS A 337 26.08 21.86 -21.56
N SER A 338 25.07 21.63 -22.39
CA SER A 338 23.77 21.14 -21.93
C SER A 338 23.89 19.68 -21.52
N ALA A 339 24.56 18.88 -22.35
CA ALA A 339 24.90 17.49 -22.05
C ALA A 339 25.72 17.36 -20.77
N THR A 340 26.72 18.22 -20.51
CA THR A 340 27.47 18.19 -19.24
C THR A 340 26.58 18.48 -18.04
N LEU A 341 25.68 19.47 -18.12
CA LEU A 341 24.76 19.79 -17.02
C LEU A 341 23.79 18.65 -16.73
N ALA A 342 23.26 17.99 -17.77
CA ALA A 342 22.42 16.81 -17.61
C ALA A 342 23.20 15.65 -16.94
N LYS A 343 24.46 15.42 -17.33
CA LYS A 343 25.33 14.42 -16.68
C LYS A 343 25.64 14.73 -15.22
N ASP A 344 25.89 15.99 -14.88
CA ASP A 344 26.09 16.41 -13.48
C ASP A 344 24.83 16.14 -12.62
N ARG A 345 23.65 16.46 -13.15
CA ARG A 345 22.37 16.17 -12.48
C ARG A 345 22.12 14.67 -12.35
N ALA A 346 22.35 13.92 -13.43
CA ALA A 346 22.23 12.46 -13.44
C ALA A 346 23.05 11.85 -12.31
N ARG A 347 24.33 12.26 -12.20
CA ARG A 347 25.24 11.76 -11.17
C ARG A 347 24.72 12.07 -9.76
N ALA A 348 24.23 13.29 -9.52
CA ALA A 348 23.68 13.66 -8.21
C ALA A 348 22.47 12.79 -7.79
N TYR A 349 21.55 12.50 -8.72
CA TYR A 349 20.42 11.61 -8.46
C TYR A 349 20.85 10.15 -8.26
N ILE A 350 21.81 9.66 -9.03
CA ILE A 350 22.34 8.29 -8.86
C ILE A 350 23.08 8.14 -7.53
N ASP A 351 23.86 9.14 -7.10
CA ASP A 351 24.49 9.14 -5.78
C ASP A 351 23.44 9.17 -4.64
N MET A 352 22.34 9.90 -4.83
CA MET A 352 21.19 9.89 -3.91
C MET A 352 20.54 8.50 -3.85
N CYS A 353 20.25 7.90 -5.00
CA CYS A 353 19.68 6.56 -5.12
C CYS A 353 20.52 5.51 -4.37
N LEU A 354 21.83 5.46 -4.60
CA LEU A 354 22.71 4.46 -3.99
C LEU A 354 22.83 4.64 -2.46
N ARG A 355 22.81 5.89 -1.98
CA ARG A 355 22.82 6.17 -0.55
C ARG A 355 21.52 5.72 0.13
N LEU A 356 20.36 6.03 -0.48
CA LEU A 356 19.06 5.61 0.03
C LEU A 356 18.93 4.08 -0.01
N TYR A 357 19.40 3.44 -1.08
CA TYR A 357 19.44 1.99 -1.23
C TYR A 357 20.12 1.34 -0.02
N GLN A 358 21.31 1.83 0.37
CA GLN A 358 22.05 1.32 1.53
C GLN A 358 21.34 1.63 2.84
N ALA A 359 20.91 2.89 3.04
CA ALA A 359 20.29 3.33 4.28
C ALA A 359 18.99 2.60 4.62
N GLN A 360 18.23 2.19 3.59
CA GLN A 360 16.94 1.52 3.74
C GLN A 360 17.04 -0.01 3.66
N GLY A 361 18.21 -0.57 3.33
CA GLY A 361 18.36 -1.99 3.05
C GLY A 361 17.49 -2.45 1.87
N TYR A 362 17.42 -1.63 0.82
CA TYR A 362 16.58 -1.90 -0.35
C TYR A 362 17.06 -3.17 -1.09
N GLU A 363 16.12 -3.94 -1.65
CA GLU A 363 16.39 -5.32 -2.09
C GLU A 363 16.50 -5.51 -3.62
N ASP A 364 16.30 -4.47 -4.43
CA ASP A 364 16.42 -4.57 -5.89
C ASP A 364 17.89 -4.53 -6.37
N GLU A 365 18.55 -5.69 -6.34
CA GLU A 365 19.94 -5.84 -6.78
C GLU A 365 20.17 -5.39 -8.24
N LYS A 366 19.19 -5.57 -9.14
CA LYS A 366 19.34 -5.20 -10.55
C LYS A 366 19.34 -3.69 -10.72
N LEU A 367 18.46 -2.99 -9.99
CA LEU A 367 18.45 -1.55 -9.95
C LEU A 367 19.78 -1.01 -9.39
N ARG A 368 20.27 -1.57 -8.28
CA ARG A 368 21.56 -1.21 -7.70
C ARG A 368 22.70 -1.37 -8.69
N ASP A 369 22.80 -2.54 -9.33
CA ASP A 369 23.89 -2.84 -10.24
C ASP A 369 23.90 -1.88 -11.43
N HIS A 370 22.73 -1.58 -12.00
CA HIS A 370 22.63 -0.60 -13.07
C HIS A 370 22.95 0.82 -12.59
N ALA A 371 22.51 1.23 -11.41
CA ALA A 371 22.87 2.53 -10.83
C ALA A 371 24.39 2.67 -10.64
N LEU A 372 25.09 1.60 -10.22
CA LEU A 372 26.55 1.57 -10.12
C LEU A 372 27.21 1.69 -11.50
N GLU A 373 26.70 0.99 -12.52
CA GLU A 373 27.17 1.09 -13.91
C GLU A 373 27.02 2.53 -14.46
N LEU A 374 25.85 3.14 -14.26
CA LEU A 374 25.58 4.52 -14.65
C LEU A 374 26.56 5.49 -13.97
N ARG A 375 26.77 5.34 -12.65
CA ARG A 375 27.70 6.17 -11.89
C ARG A 375 29.13 6.07 -12.43
N GLN A 376 29.61 4.85 -12.70
CA GLN A 376 30.94 4.63 -13.27
C GLN A 376 31.08 5.27 -14.66
N SER A 377 30.06 5.12 -15.52
CA SER A 377 30.06 5.75 -16.85
C SER A 377 30.11 7.27 -16.74
N LEU A 378 29.29 7.86 -15.87
CA LEU A 378 29.23 9.30 -15.62
C LEU A 378 30.57 9.84 -15.09
N ASN A 379 31.20 9.17 -14.12
CA ASN A 379 32.52 9.57 -13.60
C ASN A 379 33.56 9.65 -14.73
N LYS A 380 33.61 8.61 -15.57
CA LYS A 380 34.53 8.54 -16.70
C LYS A 380 34.31 9.66 -17.71
N GLU A 381 33.05 9.97 -18.03
CA GLU A 381 32.70 11.01 -18.99
C GLU A 381 32.92 12.43 -18.45
N LEU A 382 32.70 12.63 -17.15
CA LEU A 382 32.95 13.90 -16.47
C LEU A 382 34.42 14.11 -16.08
N GLY A 383 35.28 13.10 -16.28
CA GLY A 383 36.69 13.16 -15.92
C GLY A 383 36.92 13.24 -14.41
N ILE A 384 35.98 12.70 -13.62
CA ILE A 384 36.10 12.56 -12.17
C ILE A 384 36.98 11.33 -11.95
N GLU A 385 38.19 11.54 -11.43
CA GLU A 385 39.02 10.42 -10.97
C GLU A 385 38.26 9.71 -9.86
N ASP A 386 38.18 8.38 -9.92
CA ASP A 386 37.68 7.55 -8.82
C ASP A 386 38.61 7.76 -7.62
N GLY A 387 38.38 8.84 -6.88
CA GLY A 387 38.77 8.88 -5.48
C GLY A 387 37.98 7.77 -4.82
N GLU A 388 38.69 6.85 -4.19
CA GLU A 388 38.16 5.78 -3.33
C GLU A 388 37.25 6.39 -2.25
N GLU A 389 36.02 6.77 -2.60
CA GLU A 389 34.87 6.41 -1.79
C GLU A 389 34.57 4.96 -2.17
N GLU A 390 35.50 4.08 -1.77
CA GLU A 390 35.17 2.68 -1.55
C GLU A 390 33.95 2.73 -0.64
N TRP A 391 32.85 2.18 -1.15
CA TRP A 391 31.78 1.73 -0.29
C TRP A 391 32.46 0.80 0.71
N GLU A 392 32.73 1.28 1.92
CA GLU A 392 33.11 0.41 3.02
C GLU A 392 31.89 -0.48 3.24
N ASP A 393 31.92 -1.64 2.59
CA ASP A 393 31.16 -2.81 2.98
C ASP A 393 31.60 -3.07 4.43
N GLU A 394 30.92 -2.46 5.40
CA GLU A 394 30.93 -2.93 6.78
C GLU A 394 30.25 -4.31 6.78
N GLU A 395 30.95 -5.32 6.25
CA GLU A 395 30.68 -6.71 6.54
C GLU A 395 30.86 -6.88 8.05
N ASP A 396 29.76 -7.25 8.70
CA ASP A 396 29.64 -7.62 10.11
C ASP A 396 30.90 -8.29 10.68
N GLU A 397 31.73 -7.54 11.41
CA GLU A 397 32.66 -8.15 12.36
C GLU A 397 31.88 -8.53 13.63
N ASP A 398 31.51 -9.82 13.68
CA ASP A 398 31.12 -10.56 14.89
C ASP A 398 32.00 -10.16 16.10
N ILE A 399 31.47 -9.31 16.98
CA ILE A 399 32.05 -9.07 18.32
C ILE A 399 31.72 -10.28 19.20
N ASP A 400 32.48 -11.36 19.01
CA ASP A 400 32.70 -12.40 20.01
C ASP A 400 33.92 -11.99 20.85
N GLY A 401 33.66 -11.20 21.90
CA GLY A 401 34.67 -10.69 22.82
C GLY A 401 34.28 -10.93 24.27
N ASP A 402 34.80 -12.02 24.82
CA ASP A 402 34.62 -12.51 26.19
C ASP A 402 34.58 -11.44 27.30
N VAL A 403 33.67 -11.70 28.22
CA VAL A 403 33.48 -11.05 29.52
C VAL A 403 34.74 -11.17 30.39
N GLU A 404 35.31 -10.05 30.82
CA GLU A 404 36.07 -10.00 32.08
C GLU A 404 35.35 -9.12 33.12
N VAL A 405 34.86 -9.82 34.14
CA VAL A 405 34.28 -9.31 35.37
C VAL A 405 35.35 -8.59 36.17
N ILE A 406 35.12 -7.32 36.53
CA ILE A 406 35.83 -6.66 37.64
C ILE A 406 34.80 -6.11 38.63
N GLU A 407 34.98 -6.57 39.87
CA GLU A 407 34.12 -6.41 41.04
C GLU A 407 33.98 -4.96 41.52
N GLU A 408 32.80 -4.66 42.09
CA GLU A 408 32.46 -3.43 42.82
C GLU A 408 33.36 -3.21 44.05
N ASP A 409 33.67 -1.95 44.35
CA ASP A 409 33.74 -1.49 45.73
C ASP A 409 33.55 0.04 45.85
N GLY A 410 32.51 0.47 46.60
CA GLY A 410 32.64 1.51 47.62
C GLY A 410 32.33 2.99 47.29
N VAL A 411 31.04 3.37 47.36
CA VAL A 411 30.47 4.46 48.18
C VAL A 411 31.40 5.63 48.59
N ASN A 412 31.13 6.87 48.13
CA ASN A 412 30.64 7.98 48.98
C ASN A 412 30.37 9.28 48.19
N GLY A 413 29.18 9.84 48.34
CA GLY A 413 28.88 11.22 47.95
C GLY A 413 29.12 12.21 49.08
N SER A 414 29.54 13.44 48.75
CA SER A 414 29.20 14.67 49.49
C SER A 414 29.78 15.92 48.78
N ASN A 415 28.88 16.89 48.52
CA ASN A 415 29.06 18.36 48.53
C ASN A 415 30.34 19.01 47.97
N HIS A 416 30.23 19.97 47.04
CA HIS A 416 29.84 21.37 47.30
C HIS A 416 30.18 22.23 46.06
N MET A 417 29.16 22.85 45.44
CA MET A 417 29.33 23.91 44.44
C MET A 417 29.56 25.25 45.14
N LYS A 418 30.51 26.05 44.63
CA LYS A 418 30.61 27.50 44.86
C LYS A 418 30.97 28.19 43.55
N ASP A 419 30.02 29.02 43.12
CA ASP A 419 30.09 30.32 42.45
C ASP A 419 31.45 30.78 41.87
N ASN A 420 31.42 31.22 40.61
CA ASN A 420 31.83 32.59 40.29
C ASN A 420 31.30 33.07 38.92
N ASP A 421 30.57 34.18 38.97
CA ASP A 421 30.28 35.08 37.86
C ASP A 421 31.57 35.73 37.31
N SER A 422 31.62 35.98 36.00
CA SER A 422 32.15 37.25 35.48
C SER A 422 31.73 37.50 34.04
N ASP A 423 31.13 38.68 33.85
CA ASP A 423 30.80 39.36 32.61
C ASP A 423 31.94 39.39 31.58
N VAL A 424 31.59 39.29 30.29
CA VAL A 424 32.38 39.91 29.22
C VAL A 424 31.43 40.63 28.26
N ASP A 425 31.42 41.95 28.43
CA ASP A 425 31.00 42.96 27.47
C ASP A 425 32.09 43.11 26.39
N MET A 426 31.73 43.15 25.11
CA MET A 426 32.51 43.78 24.05
C MET A 426 31.62 44.06 22.83
N THR A 427 31.28 45.35 22.70
CA THR A 427 31.35 46.21 21.50
C THR A 427 31.17 45.61 20.11
#